data_AF-A0A537NMI4-F1
#
_entry.id   AF-A0A537NMI4-F1
#
_cell.length_a   1.000
_cell.length_b   1.000
_cell.length_c   1.000
_cell.angle_alpha   90.00
_cell.angle_beta   90.00
_cell.angle_gamma   90.00
#
_symmetry.space_group_name_H-M   'P 1'
#
loop_
_entity.id
_entity.type
_entity.pdbx_description
1 polymer ?
#
loop_
_entity_poly.entity_id
_entity_poly.type
_entity_poly.pdbx_seq_one_letter_code
_entity_poly.pdbx_strand_id
1 'polypeptide(L)'
;MLRALLAGSWLGLAAAQSPASGAEDRFQLAIDYVFTGRLDATNGPEITDRRSCIVLVPEPKFNRYARYYLSRFKMDTARISKKYAGSQTLYELEVEGDDVVLEYLKADKTTVDYGFRSAHISLPGEPDQTEKALALIFSQYCKAEKPRAPF
;
A
#
# COMPACT_ATOMS: atom_id res chain seq x y z
N MET A 1 -9.73 -4.64 66.90
CA MET A 1 -10.29 -5.17 65.63
C MET A 1 -11.13 -4.08 65.00
N LEU A 2 -10.68 -3.46 63.90
CA LEU A 2 -11.46 -2.47 63.17
C LEU A 2 -11.29 -2.76 61.67
N ARG A 3 -12.35 -3.22 61.01
CA ARG A 3 -12.43 -3.37 59.55
C ARG A 3 -13.26 -2.21 59.01
N ALA A 4 -12.63 -1.33 58.26
CA ALA A 4 -13.30 -0.43 57.32
C ALA A 4 -13.22 -1.08 55.94
N LEU A 5 -14.28 -0.97 55.14
CA LEU A 5 -14.22 -1.03 53.67
C LEU A 5 -15.44 -0.28 53.13
N LEU A 6 -15.15 0.90 52.57
CA LEU A 6 -16.07 1.78 51.88
C LEU A 6 -16.36 1.24 50.48
N ALA A 7 -17.60 1.47 50.05
CA ALA A 7 -18.13 1.20 48.73
C ALA A 7 -17.38 2.00 47.63
N GLY A 8 -17.27 1.39 46.45
CA GLY A 8 -16.83 2.05 45.23
C GLY A 8 -17.53 1.43 44.02
N SER A 9 -18.58 2.09 43.54
CA SER A 9 -19.29 1.72 42.31
C SER A 9 -18.39 1.98 41.10
N TRP A 10 -18.04 0.93 40.36
CA TRP A 10 -17.41 1.05 39.05
C TRP A 10 -18.47 1.11 37.95
N LEU A 11 -18.74 2.32 37.48
CA LEU A 11 -19.32 2.58 36.16
C LEU A 11 -18.24 2.28 35.10
N GLY A 12 -18.23 1.05 34.59
CA GLY A 12 -17.39 0.66 33.47
C GLY A 12 -17.91 1.26 32.17
N LEU A 13 -17.12 2.14 31.56
CA LEU A 13 -17.32 2.69 30.23
C LEU A 13 -17.58 1.55 29.22
N ALA A 14 -18.69 1.65 28.49
CA ALA A 14 -18.87 0.90 27.25
C ALA A 14 -17.80 1.38 26.25
N ALA A 15 -16.79 0.55 26.02
CA ALA A 15 -15.85 0.75 24.94
C ALA A 15 -16.63 0.68 23.61
N ALA A 16 -16.82 1.82 22.96
CA ALA A 16 -17.29 1.87 21.59
C ALA A 16 -16.28 1.13 20.73
N GLN A 17 -16.62 -0.09 20.31
CA GLN A 17 -15.83 -0.85 19.35
C GLN A 17 -15.92 -0.12 18.01
N SER A 18 -14.88 0.64 17.67
CA SER A 18 -14.75 1.28 16.37
C SER A 18 -14.69 0.19 15.27
N PRO A 19 -15.53 0.24 14.22
CA PRO A 19 -15.54 -0.73 13.13
C PRO A 19 -14.37 -0.55 12.13
N ALA A 20 -13.25 0.04 12.57
CA ALA A 20 -12.14 0.43 11.69
C ALA A 20 -11.34 -0.77 11.16
N SER A 21 -11.30 -1.91 11.86
CA SER A 21 -10.40 -3.02 11.51
C SER A 21 -10.68 -3.65 10.14
N GLY A 22 -11.94 -3.87 9.77
CA GLY A 22 -12.27 -4.64 8.56
C GLY A 22 -11.91 -3.96 7.23
N ALA A 23 -11.99 -2.63 7.17
CA ALA A 23 -11.53 -1.87 6.00
C ALA A 23 -10.01 -1.67 6.03
N GLU A 24 -9.44 -1.61 7.24
CA GLU A 24 -8.00 -1.48 7.42
C GLU A 24 -7.25 -2.67 6.88
N ASP A 25 -7.74 -3.86 7.21
CA ASP A 25 -7.21 -5.16 6.78
C ASP A 25 -7.32 -5.32 5.26
N ARG A 26 -8.43 -4.93 4.64
CA ARG A 26 -8.65 -5.11 3.19
C ARG A 26 -7.71 -4.30 2.32
N PHE A 27 -7.33 -3.09 2.74
CA PHE A 27 -6.37 -2.29 1.97
C PHE A 27 -4.98 -2.92 2.01
N GLN A 28 -4.52 -3.34 3.20
CA GLN A 28 -3.24 -4.02 3.34
C GLN A 28 -3.20 -5.32 2.53
N LEU A 29 -4.26 -6.14 2.60
CA LEU A 29 -4.38 -7.37 1.80
C LEU A 29 -4.29 -7.10 0.29
N ALA A 30 -4.92 -6.03 -0.19
CA ALA A 30 -4.86 -5.67 -1.61
C ALA A 30 -3.45 -5.23 -2.02
N ILE A 31 -2.78 -4.44 -1.17
CA ILE A 31 -1.39 -4.00 -1.38
C ILE A 31 -0.45 -5.22 -1.38
N ASP A 32 -0.55 -6.09 -0.38
CA ASP A 32 0.23 -7.32 -0.29
C ASP A 32 0.05 -8.17 -1.54
N TYR A 33 -1.20 -8.34 -2.00
CA TYR A 33 -1.48 -9.13 -3.18
C TYR A 33 -0.89 -8.51 -4.45
N VAL A 34 -1.00 -7.20 -4.66
CA VAL A 34 -0.47 -6.52 -5.86
C VAL A 34 1.05 -6.69 -5.97
N PHE A 35 1.78 -6.49 -4.87
CA PHE A 35 3.25 -6.50 -4.90
C PHE A 35 3.86 -7.89 -4.71
N THR A 36 3.13 -8.85 -4.11
CA THR A 36 3.70 -10.17 -3.76
C THR A 36 2.92 -11.36 -4.33
N GLY A 37 1.69 -11.15 -4.80
CA GLY A 37 0.79 -12.21 -5.26
C GLY A 37 0.22 -13.06 -4.12
N ARG A 38 0.42 -12.64 -2.86
CA ARG A 38 0.03 -13.37 -1.65
C ARG A 38 -0.77 -12.47 -0.72
N LEU A 39 -1.71 -13.06 0.00
CA LEU A 39 -2.54 -12.37 0.99
C LEU A 39 -1.91 -12.34 2.39
N ASP A 40 -0.87 -13.14 2.63
CA ASP A 40 -0.21 -13.33 3.93
C ASP A 40 1.30 -13.03 3.85
N ALA A 41 1.65 -11.92 3.20
CA ALA A 41 3.03 -11.54 2.93
C ALA A 41 3.79 -11.17 4.21
N THR A 42 4.48 -12.13 4.82
CA THR A 42 5.39 -11.86 5.94
C THR A 42 6.58 -11.04 5.46
N ASN A 43 6.84 -9.89 6.10
CA ASN A 43 7.81 -8.87 5.65
C ASN A 43 7.47 -8.32 4.24
N GLY A 44 6.18 -8.23 3.92
CA GLY A 44 5.67 -7.66 2.68
C GLY A 44 5.72 -6.11 2.64
N PRO A 45 5.01 -5.52 1.68
CA PRO A 45 4.79 -4.09 1.61
C PRO A 45 4.18 -3.52 2.91
N GLU A 46 4.50 -2.27 3.21
CA GLU A 46 4.02 -1.54 4.38
C GLU A 46 3.32 -0.25 3.95
N ILE A 47 2.06 -0.05 4.38
CA ILE A 47 1.38 1.23 4.19
C ILE A 47 1.86 2.20 5.26
N THR A 48 2.85 3.02 4.91
CA THR A 48 3.50 3.98 5.83
C THR A 48 2.66 5.25 6.07
N ASP A 49 1.86 5.67 5.10
CA ASP A 49 0.86 6.73 5.28
C ASP A 49 -0.39 6.38 4.48
N ARG A 50 -1.46 6.07 5.20
CA ARG A 50 -2.73 5.67 4.62
C ARG A 50 -3.47 6.82 3.95
N ARG A 51 -3.37 8.03 4.49
CA ARG A 51 -4.08 9.20 3.98
C ARG A 51 -3.45 9.71 2.69
N SER A 52 -2.13 9.67 2.63
CA SER A 52 -1.34 10.03 1.44
C SER A 52 -1.02 8.85 0.53
N CYS A 53 -1.53 7.65 0.83
CA CYS A 53 -1.36 6.45 0.02
C CYS A 53 0.12 6.13 -0.29
N ILE A 54 0.96 6.20 0.73
CA ILE A 54 2.40 5.93 0.63
C ILE A 54 2.66 4.50 1.07
N VAL A 55 3.21 3.70 0.15
CA VAL A 55 3.53 2.29 0.37
C VAL A 55 5.01 2.06 0.22
N LEU A 56 5.60 1.39 1.20
CA LEU A 56 7.00 1.02 1.21
C LEU A 56 7.14 -0.47 0.90
N VAL A 57 7.87 -0.82 -0.15
CA VAL A 57 8.08 -2.20 -0.60
C VAL A 57 9.55 -2.56 -0.42
N PRO A 58 9.88 -3.63 0.30
CA PRO A 58 11.27 -4.07 0.45
C PRO A 58 11.83 -4.63 -0.86
N GLU A 59 13.06 -4.22 -1.21
CA GLU A 59 13.82 -4.78 -2.32
C GLU A 59 15.09 -5.47 -1.79
N PRO A 60 14.96 -6.67 -1.18
CA PRO A 60 16.05 -7.32 -0.44
C PRO A 60 17.28 -7.59 -1.31
N LYS A 61 17.08 -7.88 -2.61
CA LYS A 61 18.16 -8.10 -3.58
C LYS A 61 19.11 -6.91 -3.69
N PHE A 62 18.62 -5.70 -3.47
CA PHE A 62 19.37 -4.46 -3.61
C PHE A 62 19.64 -3.77 -2.26
N ASN A 63 19.30 -4.43 -1.14
CA ASN A 63 19.41 -3.87 0.22
C ASN A 63 18.81 -2.45 0.34
N ARG A 64 17.62 -2.26 -0.21
CA ARG A 64 16.96 -0.95 -0.33
C ARG A 64 15.44 -1.10 -0.25
N TYR A 65 14.72 0.01 -0.27
CA TYR A 65 13.26 0.04 -0.31
C TYR A 65 12.75 0.88 -1.47
N ALA A 66 11.59 0.51 -2.02
CA ALA A 66 10.84 1.30 -2.98
C ALA A 66 9.65 1.97 -2.27
N ARG A 67 9.58 3.30 -2.28
CA ARG A 67 8.47 4.08 -1.74
C ARG A 67 7.59 4.55 -2.89
N TYR A 68 6.36 4.04 -2.94
CA TYR A 68 5.37 4.37 -3.94
C TYR A 68 4.37 5.39 -3.42
N TYR A 69 4.07 6.40 -4.23
CA TYR A 69 3.05 7.41 -3.96
C TYR A 69 1.81 7.10 -4.80
N LEU A 70 0.98 6.16 -4.33
CA LEU A 70 -0.09 5.59 -5.15
C LEU A 70 -1.16 6.62 -5.53
N SER A 71 -1.40 7.64 -4.69
CA SER A 71 -2.34 8.74 -5.03
C SER A 71 -1.90 9.60 -6.22
N ARG A 72 -0.64 9.48 -6.66
CA ARG A 72 -0.07 10.22 -7.80
C ARG A 72 -0.06 9.43 -9.10
N PHE A 73 -0.54 8.18 -9.07
CA PHE A 73 -0.60 7.32 -10.25
C PHE A 73 -1.72 7.78 -11.18
N LYS A 74 -1.41 7.97 -12.46
CA LYS A 74 -2.40 8.18 -13.52
C LYS A 74 -2.92 6.83 -14.02
N MET A 75 -3.87 6.29 -13.28
CA MET A 75 -4.44 4.98 -13.57
C MET A 75 -5.30 4.93 -14.83
N ASP A 76 -5.76 6.08 -15.33
CA ASP A 76 -6.47 6.22 -16.61
C ASP A 76 -5.57 5.95 -17.83
N THR A 77 -4.26 6.19 -17.69
CA THR A 77 -3.26 5.92 -18.73
C THR A 77 -2.37 4.71 -18.42
N ALA A 78 -2.51 4.11 -17.24
CA ALA A 78 -1.73 2.95 -16.83
C ALA A 78 -2.01 1.73 -17.71
N ARG A 79 -1.00 0.89 -17.90
CA ARG A 79 -1.09 -0.29 -18.76
C ARG A 79 -0.64 -1.53 -18.01
N ILE A 80 -1.40 -2.61 -18.14
CA ILE A 80 -0.95 -3.93 -17.72
C ILE A 80 -0.45 -4.65 -18.97
N SER A 81 0.85 -4.94 -19.00
CA SER A 81 1.51 -5.64 -20.11
C SER A 81 1.87 -7.07 -19.73
N LYS A 82 1.88 -7.96 -20.72
CA LYS A 82 2.34 -9.34 -20.57
C LYS A 82 3.81 -9.42 -20.97
N LYS A 83 4.63 -10.00 -20.11
CA LYS A 83 6.04 -10.26 -20.34
C LYS A 83 6.28 -11.76 -20.37
N TYR A 84 6.85 -12.26 -21.46
CA TYR A 84 7.16 -13.67 -21.61
C TYR A 84 8.59 -13.95 -21.17
N ALA A 85 8.76 -14.83 -20.19
CA ALA A 85 10.06 -15.30 -19.71
C ALA A 85 10.13 -16.83 -19.88
N GLY A 86 10.56 -17.27 -21.05
CA GLY A 86 10.49 -18.68 -21.44
C GLY A 86 9.04 -19.15 -21.54
N SER A 87 8.66 -20.15 -20.76
CA SER A 87 7.27 -20.64 -20.66
C SER A 87 6.41 -19.87 -19.66
N GLN A 88 7.00 -18.96 -18.88
CA GLN A 88 6.28 -18.18 -17.88
C GLN A 88 5.70 -16.91 -18.50
N THR A 89 4.43 -16.65 -18.22
CA THR A 89 3.80 -15.35 -18.49
C THR A 89 3.82 -14.55 -17.20
N LEU A 90 4.53 -13.43 -17.20
CA LEU A 90 4.58 -12.46 -16.12
C LEU A 90 3.73 -11.25 -16.53
N TYR A 91 3.17 -10.56 -15.54
CA TYR A 91 2.42 -9.33 -15.77
C TYR A 91 3.19 -8.17 -15.15
N GLU A 92 3.11 -7.01 -15.79
CA GLU A 92 3.74 -5.78 -15.33
C GLU A 92 2.73 -4.63 -15.42
N LEU A 93 2.62 -3.83 -14.37
CA LEU A 93 1.91 -2.57 -14.37
C LEU A 93 2.89 -1.45 -14.70
N GLU A 94 2.62 -0.77 -15.80
CA GLU A 94 3.30 0.45 -16.22
C GLU A 94 2.42 1.64 -15.87
N VAL A 95 2.97 2.59 -15.14
CA VAL A 95 2.25 3.78 -14.68
C VAL A 95 3.12 5.02 -14.71
N GLU A 96 2.48 6.16 -14.95
CA GLU A 96 3.09 7.48 -14.94
C GLU A 96 2.38 8.38 -13.92
N GLY A 97 3.01 9.50 -13.57
CA GLY A 97 2.41 10.58 -12.78
C GLY A 97 2.95 11.95 -13.21
N ASP A 98 2.25 13.01 -12.78
CA ASP A 98 2.71 14.39 -13.01
C ASP A 98 3.93 14.76 -12.15
N ASP A 99 4.11 14.05 -11.03
CA ASP A 99 5.19 14.22 -10.06
C ASP A 99 5.84 12.86 -9.76
N VAL A 100 6.82 12.83 -8.84
CA VAL A 100 7.49 11.60 -8.40
C VAL A 100 6.46 10.62 -7.83
N VAL A 101 6.38 9.44 -8.46
CA VAL A 101 5.48 8.33 -8.11
C VAL A 101 6.22 7.19 -7.39
N LEU A 102 7.54 7.12 -7.56
CA LEU A 102 8.41 6.10 -6.99
C LEU A 102 9.72 6.75 -6.53
N GLU A 103 10.14 6.45 -5.30
CA GLU A 103 11.49 6.72 -4.80
C GLU A 103 12.17 5.42 -4.38
N TYR A 104 13.45 5.27 -4.69
CA TYR A 104 14.29 4.27 -4.05
C TYR A 104 14.98 4.88 -2.84
N LEU A 105 14.90 4.20 -1.71
CA LEU A 105 15.46 4.60 -0.43
C LEU A 105 16.54 3.63 0.00
N LYS A 106 17.52 4.12 0.75
CA LYS A 106 18.52 3.27 1.42
C LYS A 106 17.87 2.35 2.47
N ALA A 107 18.68 1.43 2.99
CA ALA A 107 18.25 0.48 4.03
C ALA A 107 17.68 1.14 5.31
N ASP A 108 18.00 2.43 5.55
CA ASP A 108 17.44 3.23 6.66
C ASP A 108 15.99 3.69 6.46
N LYS A 109 15.34 3.31 5.34
CA LYS A 109 13.96 3.65 4.95
C LYS A 109 13.65 5.16 4.83
N THR A 110 14.66 6.02 4.93
CA THR A 110 14.45 7.48 5.03
C THR A 110 15.27 8.24 4.00
N THR A 111 16.52 7.87 3.79
CA THR A 111 17.41 8.51 2.82
C THR A 111 16.99 8.14 1.39
N VAL A 112 16.52 9.12 0.63
CA VAL A 112 16.19 8.97 -0.80
C VAL A 112 17.48 8.91 -1.62
N ASP A 113 17.57 7.93 -2.52
CA ASP A 113 18.67 7.76 -3.48
C ASP A 113 18.27 8.38 -4.82
N TYR A 114 17.12 7.97 -5.37
CA TYR A 114 16.57 8.48 -6.64
C TYR A 114 15.04 8.47 -6.65
N GLY A 115 14.43 9.36 -7.44
CA GLY A 115 12.99 9.46 -7.65
C GLY A 115 12.60 9.45 -9.13
N PHE A 116 11.45 8.84 -9.45
CA PHE A 116 10.95 8.64 -10.81
C PHE A 116 9.49 9.07 -10.93
N ARG A 117 9.13 9.60 -12.10
CA ARG A 117 7.75 9.94 -12.48
C ARG A 117 6.99 8.81 -13.17
N SER A 118 7.65 7.68 -13.36
CA SER A 118 7.05 6.44 -13.84
C SER A 118 7.51 5.27 -13.00
N ALA A 119 6.72 4.20 -13.00
CA ALA A 119 7.06 2.95 -12.33
C ALA A 119 6.64 1.75 -13.19
N HIS A 120 7.47 0.70 -13.11
CA HIS A 120 7.22 -0.62 -13.67
C HIS A 120 7.12 -1.60 -12.51
N ILE A 121 5.92 -2.09 -12.24
CA ILE A 121 5.63 -2.93 -11.07
C ILE A 121 5.32 -4.33 -11.55
N SER A 122 6.15 -5.31 -11.17
CA SER A 122 5.84 -6.71 -11.44
C SER A 122 4.58 -7.12 -10.67
N LEU A 123 3.68 -7.83 -11.36
CA LEU A 123 2.43 -8.33 -10.83
C LEU A 123 2.52 -9.87 -10.76
N PRO A 124 3.05 -10.42 -9.65
CA PRO A 124 3.30 -11.86 -9.52
C PRO A 124 2.04 -12.68 -9.20
N GLY A 125 0.92 -12.02 -8.87
CA GLY A 125 -0.36 -12.66 -8.57
C GLY A 125 -1.08 -13.20 -9.79
N GLU A 126 -2.23 -13.83 -9.55
CA GLU A 126 -3.13 -14.23 -10.62
C GLU A 126 -3.76 -12.97 -11.26
N PRO A 127 -3.86 -12.88 -12.59
CA PRO A 127 -4.33 -11.67 -13.29
C PRO A 127 -5.68 -11.13 -12.80
N ASP A 128 -6.72 -11.96 -12.74
CA ASP A 128 -8.07 -11.51 -12.40
C ASP A 128 -8.13 -10.99 -10.96
N GLN A 129 -7.43 -11.65 -10.02
CA GLN A 129 -7.32 -11.18 -8.64
C GLN A 129 -6.49 -9.90 -8.52
N THR A 130 -5.45 -9.78 -9.34
CA THR A 130 -4.59 -8.58 -9.36
C THR A 130 -5.39 -7.38 -9.85
N GLU A 131 -6.17 -7.54 -10.92
CA GLU A 131 -7.05 -6.48 -11.43
C GLU A 131 -8.08 -6.05 -10.38
N LYS A 132 -8.67 -7.00 -9.64
CA LYS A 132 -9.60 -6.68 -8.54
C LYS A 132 -8.91 -5.92 -7.40
N ALA A 133 -7.70 -6.32 -7.02
CA ALA A 133 -6.93 -5.65 -5.98
C ALA A 133 -6.57 -4.21 -6.40
N LEU A 134 -6.09 -4.03 -7.64
CA LEU A 134 -5.82 -2.70 -8.20
C LEU A 134 -7.08 -1.83 -8.24
N ALA A 135 -8.20 -2.38 -8.73
CA ALA A 135 -9.47 -1.66 -8.75
C ALA A 135 -9.91 -1.24 -7.34
N LEU A 136 -9.78 -2.11 -6.35
CA LEU A 136 -10.08 -1.80 -4.96
C LEU A 136 -9.20 -0.66 -4.42
N ILE A 137 -7.88 -0.74 -4.64
CA ILE A 137 -6.92 0.27 -4.20
C ILE A 137 -7.29 1.64 -4.78
N PHE A 138 -7.42 1.77 -6.10
CA PHE A 138 -7.54 3.07 -6.75
C PHE A 138 -8.97 3.64 -6.79
N SER A 139 -10.01 2.81 -6.65
CA SER A 139 -11.38 3.30 -6.59
C SER A 139 -11.83 3.69 -5.17
N GLN A 140 -11.32 3.00 -4.14
CA GLN A 140 -11.79 3.17 -2.76
C GLN A 140 -10.79 3.90 -1.86
N TYR A 141 -9.50 3.59 -1.95
CA TYR A 141 -8.50 4.07 -1.01
C TYR A 141 -7.65 5.21 -1.58
N CYS A 142 -7.02 4.98 -2.72
CA CYS A 142 -6.01 5.84 -3.32
C CYS A 142 -6.51 6.52 -4.58
N LYS A 143 -7.54 7.35 -4.43
CA LYS A 143 -8.03 8.17 -5.55
C LYS A 143 -6.95 9.15 -5.98
N ALA A 144 -6.82 9.34 -7.29
CA ALA A 144 -5.86 10.27 -7.86
C ALA A 144 -6.03 11.66 -7.25
N GLU A 145 -4.92 12.28 -6.83
CA GLU A 145 -4.93 13.68 -6.41
C GLU A 145 -5.35 14.56 -7.59
N LYS A 146 -6.13 15.61 -7.31
CA LYS A 146 -6.39 16.62 -8.35
C LYS A 146 -5.05 17.27 -8.72
N PRO A 147 -4.78 17.50 -10.02
CA PRO A 147 -3.59 18.24 -10.43
C PRO A 147 -3.49 19.54 -9.64
N ARG A 148 -2.34 19.79 -9.01
CA ARG A 148 -2.09 21.11 -8.42
C ARG A 148 -2.11 22.12 -9.57
N ALA A 149 -2.99 23.12 -9.47
CA ALA A 149 -3.10 24.14 -10.50
C ALA A 149 -1.72 24.79 -10.69
N PRO A 150 -1.26 24.99 -11.94
CA PRO A 150 -0.12 25.85 -12.18
C PRO A 150 -0.48 27.25 -11.70
N PHE A 151 0.41 27.83 -10.91
CA PHE A 151 0.34 29.19 -10.37
C PHE A 151 0.30 30.24 -11.49
#